data_AF-A0A1T4V0Q4-F1
#
_entry.id   AF-A0A1T4V0Q4-F1
#
_cell.length_a   1.000
_cell.length_b   1.000
_cell.length_c   1.000
_cell.angle_alpha   90.00
_cell.angle_beta   90.00
_cell.angle_gamma   90.00
#
_symmetry.space_group_name_H-M   'P 1'
#
loop_
_entity.id
_entity.type
_entity.pdbx_description
1 polymer ?
#
loop_
_entity_poly.entity_id
_entity_poly.type
_entity_poly.pdbx_seq_one_letter_code
_entity_poly.pdbx_strand_id
1 'polypeptide(L)'
;MSEHTQHNDQRELDHEPEFNRFIDAAMNRRNFLRTASAAGTVAFFATVPVAKAVAESMDNSKLMGFTAIPASTADTVIVPEGYIVERVVSWGDQLFPTSPKFAQSNDSKAQEMQYGDNTDGMTFFPLSEDRAVLVANNEYTNNKYLYTH
;
A
#
# COMPACT_ATOMS: atom_id res chain seq x y z
N MET A 1 -65.61 -46.37 -5.22
CA MET A 1 -64.70 -46.82 -4.15
C MET A 1 -63.35 -46.18 -4.40
N SER A 2 -63.13 -44.99 -3.84
CA SER A 2 -61.80 -44.42 -3.60
C SER A 2 -62.02 -43.23 -2.67
N GLU A 3 -61.86 -43.47 -1.37
CA GLU A 3 -61.88 -42.43 -0.34
C GLU A 3 -60.54 -41.72 -0.36
N HIS A 4 -60.51 -40.48 -0.85
CA HIS A 4 -59.40 -39.57 -0.57
C HIS A 4 -59.83 -38.66 0.57
N THR A 5 -59.47 -39.06 1.79
CA THR A 5 -59.55 -38.25 3.00
C THR A 5 -58.69 -37.00 2.79
N GLN A 6 -59.32 -35.84 2.58
CA GLN A 6 -58.64 -34.56 2.74
C GLN A 6 -58.39 -34.35 4.22
N HIS A 7 -57.19 -34.70 4.67
CA HIS A 7 -56.71 -34.36 6.00
C HIS A 7 -56.23 -32.90 5.96
N ASN A 8 -57.15 -31.96 6.12
CA ASN A 8 -56.80 -30.55 6.33
C ASN A 8 -56.40 -30.39 7.80
N ASP A 9 -55.15 -30.72 8.13
CA ASP A 9 -54.54 -30.46 9.44
C ASP A 9 -54.20 -28.96 9.55
N GLN A 10 -55.22 -28.10 9.58
CA GLN A 10 -55.09 -26.71 9.98
C GLN A 10 -55.28 -26.62 11.49
N ARG A 11 -54.30 -27.11 12.25
CA ARG A 11 -54.16 -26.77 13.65
C ARG A 11 -53.81 -25.28 13.75
N GLU A 12 -54.60 -24.52 14.50
CA GLU A 12 -54.15 -23.20 14.96
C GLU A 12 -52.84 -23.42 15.71
N LEU A 13 -51.80 -22.74 15.25
CA LEU A 13 -50.50 -22.80 15.89
C LEU A 13 -50.58 -21.93 17.14
N ASP A 14 -50.59 -22.55 18.32
CA ASP A 14 -50.58 -21.84 19.60
C ASP A 14 -49.35 -20.92 19.74
N HIS A 15 -48.30 -21.16 18.94
CA HIS A 15 -47.04 -20.43 18.95
C HIS A 15 -46.47 -20.24 17.53
N GLU A 16 -45.78 -19.13 17.31
CA GLU A 16 -45.07 -18.80 16.07
C GLU A 16 -44.13 -19.94 15.62
N PRO A 17 -44.15 -20.36 14.33
CA PRO A 17 -43.22 -21.33 13.80
C PRO A 17 -41.76 -20.93 14.04
N GLU A 18 -40.95 -21.84 14.57
CA GLU A 18 -39.51 -21.63 14.78
C GLU A 18 -38.76 -21.23 13.49
N PHE A 19 -39.26 -21.64 12.33
CA PHE A 19 -38.74 -21.22 11.03
C PHE A 19 -38.91 -19.71 10.78
N ASN A 20 -40.05 -19.12 11.16
CA ASN A 20 -40.29 -17.68 11.03
C ASN A 20 -39.33 -16.91 11.94
N ARG A 21 -39.13 -17.38 13.18
CA ARG A 21 -38.16 -16.80 14.12
C ARG A 21 -36.74 -16.82 13.56
N PHE A 22 -36.36 -17.90 12.87
CA PHE A 22 -35.06 -17.99 12.20
C PHE A 22 -34.92 -17.00 11.04
N ILE A 23 -35.93 -16.88 10.19
CA ILE A 23 -35.96 -15.92 9.07
C ILE A 23 -35.91 -14.48 9.58
N ASP A 24 -36.68 -14.15 10.61
CA ASP A 24 -36.70 -12.83 11.22
C ASP A 24 -35.37 -12.48 11.88
N ALA A 25 -34.76 -13.43 12.58
CA ALA A 25 -33.43 -13.25 13.16
C ALA A 25 -32.36 -13.02 12.08
N ALA A 26 -32.41 -13.75 10.97
CA ALA A 26 -31.49 -13.59 9.85
C ALA A 26 -31.69 -12.24 9.12
N MET A 27 -32.94 -11.83 8.91
CA MET A 27 -33.32 -10.55 8.31
C MET A 27 -32.87 -9.37 9.17
N ASN A 28 -33.11 -9.43 10.48
CA ASN A 28 -32.70 -8.40 11.43
C ASN A 28 -31.19 -8.23 11.49
N ARG A 29 -30.41 -9.32 11.51
CA ARG A 29 -28.94 -9.26 11.45
C ARG A 29 -28.43 -8.63 10.16
N ARG A 30 -29.01 -8.99 9.01
CA ARG A 30 -28.62 -8.42 7.71
C ARG A 30 -28.93 -6.93 7.62
N ASN A 31 -30.11 -6.52 8.11
CA ASN A 31 -30.49 -5.11 8.13
C ASN A 31 -29.60 -4.31 9.09
N PHE A 32 -29.29 -4.86 10.27
CA PHE A 32 -28.34 -4.25 11.20
C PHE A 32 -26.96 -4.05 10.57
N LEU A 33 -26.39 -5.09 9.93
CA LEU A 33 -25.07 -5.00 9.28
C LEU A 33 -25.05 -4.00 8.11
N ARG A 34 -26.12 -3.95 7.30
CA ARG A 34 -26.25 -2.97 6.21
C ARG A 34 -26.34 -1.53 6.74
N THR A 35 -27.15 -1.31 7.77
CA THR A 35 -27.30 0.03 8.36
C THR A 35 -26.01 0.46 9.07
N ALA A 36 -25.37 -0.45 9.82
CA ALA A 36 -24.12 -0.18 10.51
C ALA A 36 -22.97 0.13 9.52
N SER A 37 -22.86 -0.61 8.41
CA SER A 37 -21.86 -0.35 7.38
C SER A 37 -22.09 0.97 6.65
N ALA A 38 -23.35 1.29 6.30
CA ALA A 38 -23.69 2.57 5.68
C ALA A 38 -23.40 3.76 6.61
N ALA A 39 -23.82 3.68 7.88
CA ALA A 39 -23.55 4.70 8.89
C ALA A 39 -22.04 4.87 9.14
N GLY A 40 -21.29 3.77 9.22
CA GLY A 40 -19.84 3.80 9.40
C GLY A 40 -19.12 4.47 8.23
N THR A 41 -19.57 4.21 6.99
CA THR A 41 -18.99 4.82 5.79
C THR A 41 -19.27 6.32 5.74
N VAL A 42 -20.50 6.76 6.03
CA VAL A 42 -20.86 8.18 6.09
C VAL A 42 -20.08 8.89 7.19
N ALA A 43 -19.99 8.30 8.39
CA ALA A 43 -19.21 8.86 9.49
C ALA A 43 -17.71 8.98 9.14
N PHE A 44 -17.15 7.98 8.44
CA PHE A 44 -15.76 8.02 7.99
C PHE A 44 -15.50 9.15 6.97
N PHE A 45 -16.39 9.35 6.00
CA PHE A 45 -16.20 10.43 5.02
C PHE A 45 -16.60 11.82 5.54
N ALA A 46 -17.54 11.91 6.48
CA ALA A 46 -17.95 13.17 7.09
C ALA A 46 -16.86 13.79 7.98
N THR A 47 -15.88 13.01 8.44
CA THR A 47 -14.75 13.51 9.25
C THR A 47 -13.57 13.99 8.40
N VAL A 48 -13.55 13.71 7.09
CA VAL A 48 -12.49 14.15 6.17
C VAL A 48 -12.32 15.67 6.14
N PRO A 49 -13.39 16.50 6.06
CA PRO A 49 -13.26 17.96 6.11
C PRO A 49 -12.69 18.47 7.43
N VAL A 50 -13.04 17.81 8.55
CA VAL A 50 -12.53 18.17 9.90
C VAL A 50 -11.04 17.84 10.00
N ALA A 51 -10.62 16.66 9.53
CA ALA A 51 -9.21 16.28 9.49
C ALA A 51 -8.38 17.26 8.64
N LYS A 52 -8.94 17.72 7.51
CA LYS A 52 -8.30 18.70 6.64
C LYS A 52 -8.17 20.08 7.30
N ALA A 53 -9.23 20.58 7.94
CA ALA A 53 -9.19 21.85 8.67
C ALA A 53 -8.22 21.81 9.86
N VAL A 54 -8.11 20.67 10.56
CA VAL A 54 -7.10 20.47 11.61
C VAL A 54 -5.69 20.52 11.01
N ALA A 55 -5.43 19.82 9.91
CA ALA A 55 -4.14 19.88 9.23
C ALA A 55 -3.79 21.30 8.73
N GLU A 56 -4.76 22.06 8.24
CA GLU A 56 -4.58 23.46 7.80
C GLU A 56 -4.36 24.45 8.96
N SER A 57 -4.80 24.12 10.18
CA SER A 57 -4.61 24.94 11.39
C SER A 57 -3.38 24.55 12.21
N MET A 58 -2.71 23.45 11.86
CA MET A 58 -1.40 23.14 12.41
C MET A 58 -0.39 24.17 11.89
N ASP A 59 0.24 24.88 12.82
CA ASP A 59 1.24 25.89 12.51
C ASP A 59 2.39 25.26 11.71
N ASN A 60 2.79 25.90 10.61
CA ASN A 60 3.89 25.40 9.80
C ASN A 60 5.15 25.41 10.67
N SER A 61 5.67 24.22 10.98
CA SER A 61 6.91 24.08 11.74
C SER A 61 7.99 24.96 11.10
N LYS A 62 8.70 25.75 11.91
CA LYS A 62 9.84 26.56 11.44
C LYS A 62 10.93 25.73 10.74
N LEU A 63 10.93 24.41 10.96
CA LEU A 63 11.85 23.46 10.31
C LEU A 63 11.37 23.01 8.92
N MET A 64 10.10 23.22 8.57
CA MET A 64 9.51 22.81 7.28
C MET A 64 9.55 23.99 6.30
N GLY A 65 10.70 24.19 5.66
CA GLY A 65 10.96 25.30 4.74
C GLY A 65 10.45 25.10 3.30
N PHE A 66 9.58 24.11 3.05
CA PHE A 66 9.07 23.80 1.71
C PHE A 66 7.54 23.67 1.73
N THR A 67 6.91 23.94 0.60
CA THR A 67 5.47 23.71 0.43
C THR A 67 5.21 22.22 0.20
N ALA A 68 4.30 21.65 0.98
CA ALA A 68 3.88 20.26 0.81
C ALA A 68 3.34 20.01 -0.61
N ILE A 69 3.73 18.87 -1.20
CA ILE A 69 3.30 18.43 -2.54
C ILE A 69 2.22 17.34 -2.44
N PRO A 70 1.31 17.23 -3.42
CA PRO A 70 0.28 16.20 -3.42
C PRO A 70 0.87 14.80 -3.66
N ALA A 71 0.16 13.76 -3.21
CA ALA A 71 0.46 12.38 -3.56
C ALA A 71 0.31 12.16 -5.08
N SER A 72 1.13 11.27 -5.63
CA SER A 72 1.16 10.96 -7.06
C SER A 72 1.34 9.47 -7.31
N THR A 73 0.85 9.00 -8.45
CA THR A 73 1.05 7.64 -8.98
C THR A 73 1.91 7.64 -10.25
N ALA A 74 2.51 8.78 -10.60
CA ALA A 74 3.38 8.89 -11.75
C ALA A 74 4.71 8.15 -11.49
N ASP A 75 5.27 7.53 -12.52
CA ASP A 75 6.58 6.86 -12.48
C ASP A 75 7.72 7.90 -12.60
N THR A 76 7.74 8.84 -11.66
CA THR A 76 8.76 9.90 -11.57
C THR A 76 8.88 10.37 -10.12
N VAL A 77 10.05 10.90 -9.77
CA VAL A 77 10.23 11.59 -8.50
C VAL A 77 9.71 13.02 -8.65
N ILE A 78 8.78 13.41 -7.77
CA ILE A 78 8.24 14.78 -7.69
C ILE A 78 8.83 15.42 -6.43
N VAL A 79 9.41 16.61 -6.58
CA VAL A 79 10.02 17.37 -5.48
C VAL A 79 9.35 18.75 -5.36
N PRO A 80 9.46 19.42 -4.20
CA PRO A 80 8.95 20.78 -4.03
C PRO A 80 9.60 21.80 -4.97
N GLU A 81 8.96 22.95 -5.15
CA GLU A 81 9.53 24.05 -5.94
C GLU A 81 10.92 24.47 -5.41
N GLY A 82 11.86 24.70 -6.32
CA GLY A 82 13.25 25.04 -6.01
C GLY A 82 14.17 23.85 -5.69
N TYR A 83 13.65 22.62 -5.64
CA TYR A 83 14.44 21.40 -5.44
C TYR A 83 14.73 20.69 -6.77
N ILE A 84 15.82 19.91 -6.78
CA ILE A 84 16.19 19.00 -7.86
C ILE A 84 16.45 17.60 -7.31
N VAL A 85 16.32 16.60 -8.16
CA VAL A 85 16.70 15.22 -7.88
C VAL A 85 17.62 14.73 -8.98
N GLU A 86 18.73 14.10 -8.57
CA GLU A 86 19.72 13.55 -9.48
C GLU A 86 20.10 12.14 -9.05
N ARG A 87 20.37 11.29 -10.05
CA ARG A 87 20.76 9.89 -9.85
C ARG A 87 22.24 9.83 -9.49
N VAL A 88 22.55 9.39 -8.27
CA VAL A 88 23.93 9.21 -7.80
C VAL A 88 24.53 7.90 -8.34
N VAL A 89 23.86 6.78 -8.10
CA VAL A 89 24.26 5.43 -8.55
C VAL A 89 23.01 4.56 -8.75
N SER A 90 23.11 3.53 -9.57
CA SER A 90 22.03 2.58 -9.85
C SER A 90 22.56 1.15 -9.90
N TRP A 91 21.68 0.16 -9.70
CA TRP A 91 22.02 -1.25 -9.85
C TRP A 91 22.74 -1.49 -11.19
N GLY A 92 23.88 -2.19 -11.14
CA GLY A 92 24.69 -2.48 -12.31
C GLY A 92 25.74 -1.44 -12.66
N ASP A 93 25.73 -0.26 -12.02
CA ASP A 93 26.75 0.76 -12.26
C ASP A 93 28.16 0.25 -11.92
N GLN A 94 29.13 0.71 -12.70
CA GLN A 94 30.54 0.37 -12.55
C GLN A 94 31.13 1.00 -11.28
N LEU A 95 31.66 0.19 -10.36
CA LEU A 95 32.34 0.69 -9.16
C LEU A 95 33.84 0.90 -9.35
N PHE A 96 34.45 0.22 -10.32
CA PHE A 96 35.88 0.27 -10.59
C PHE A 96 36.14 0.58 -12.07
N PRO A 97 37.32 1.14 -12.42
CA PRO A 97 37.66 1.43 -13.82
C PRO A 97 37.60 0.21 -14.76
N THR A 98 37.79 -0.99 -14.22
CA THR A 98 37.75 -2.26 -14.95
C THR A 98 36.41 -2.99 -14.84
N SER A 99 35.44 -2.46 -14.11
CA SER A 99 34.11 -3.08 -14.00
C SER A 99 33.47 -3.17 -15.38
N PRO A 100 32.77 -4.25 -15.73
CA PRO A 100 32.02 -4.31 -16.97
C PRO A 100 30.85 -3.33 -16.94
N LYS A 101 30.39 -2.84 -18.10
CA LYS A 101 29.14 -2.08 -18.18
C LYS A 101 27.96 -2.97 -17.82
N PHE A 102 26.89 -2.38 -17.28
CA PHE A 102 25.67 -3.12 -17.03
C PHE A 102 25.12 -3.75 -18.31
N ALA A 103 24.75 -5.03 -18.23
CA ALA A 103 24.02 -5.75 -19.25
C ALA A 103 23.21 -6.87 -18.58
N GLN A 104 22.02 -7.15 -19.09
CA GLN A 104 21.17 -8.23 -18.56
C GLN A 104 21.74 -9.64 -18.77
N SER A 105 22.77 -9.75 -19.61
CA SER A 105 23.54 -10.98 -19.81
C SER A 105 24.78 -11.06 -18.92
N ASN A 106 24.98 -10.13 -17.98
CA ASN A 106 26.11 -10.17 -17.06
C ASN A 106 26.08 -11.43 -16.21
N ASP A 107 27.24 -12.04 -16.02
CA ASP A 107 27.40 -13.16 -15.11
C ASP A 107 27.61 -12.66 -13.66
N SER A 108 27.70 -13.60 -12.72
CA SER A 108 27.90 -13.25 -11.32
C SER A 108 29.22 -12.50 -11.08
N LYS A 109 30.26 -12.78 -11.86
CA LYS A 109 31.58 -12.12 -11.73
C LYS A 109 31.51 -10.65 -12.16
N ALA A 110 30.72 -10.35 -13.19
CA ALA A 110 30.44 -8.98 -13.58
C ALA A 110 29.69 -8.22 -12.47
N GLN A 111 28.67 -8.86 -11.87
CA GLN A 111 27.85 -8.26 -10.80
C GLN A 111 28.65 -8.00 -9.52
N GLU A 112 29.64 -8.83 -9.16
CA GLU A 112 30.53 -8.63 -8.00
C GLU A 112 31.32 -7.31 -8.07
N MET A 113 31.52 -6.77 -9.28
CA MET A 113 32.25 -5.53 -9.54
C MET A 113 31.32 -4.33 -9.81
N GLN A 114 30.01 -4.52 -9.65
CA GLN A 114 28.97 -3.52 -9.92
C GLN A 114 28.20 -3.19 -8.66
N TYR A 115 27.53 -2.04 -8.67
CA TYR A 115 26.62 -1.68 -7.59
C TYR A 115 25.46 -2.69 -7.53
N GLY A 116 25.12 -3.15 -6.32
CA GLY A 116 24.15 -4.22 -6.14
C GLY A 116 22.70 -3.80 -6.38
N ASP A 117 21.80 -4.78 -6.43
CA ASP A 117 20.36 -4.60 -6.61
C ASP A 117 19.68 -4.16 -5.31
N ASN A 118 18.45 -3.63 -5.42
CA ASN A 118 17.58 -3.20 -4.32
C ASN A 118 18.32 -2.60 -3.13
N THR A 119 18.96 -1.47 -3.40
CA THR A 119 19.64 -0.69 -2.37
C THR A 119 18.68 -0.27 -1.27
N ASP A 120 19.10 -0.46 -0.03
CA ASP A 120 18.34 -0.07 1.16
C ASP A 120 19.23 0.79 2.08
N GLY A 121 19.17 0.56 3.40
CA GLY A 121 19.82 1.34 4.43
C GLY A 121 21.26 1.74 4.09
N MET A 122 21.57 3.01 4.34
CA MET A 122 22.84 3.62 3.97
C MET A 122 23.35 4.59 5.04
N THR A 123 24.65 4.82 5.06
CA THR A 123 25.32 5.77 5.95
C THR A 123 26.39 6.55 5.19
N PHE A 124 26.42 7.86 5.40
CA PHE A 124 27.34 8.79 4.77
C PHE A 124 28.46 9.19 5.73
N PHE A 125 29.71 8.97 5.33
CA PHE A 125 30.92 9.26 6.10
C PHE A 125 31.74 10.35 5.40
N PRO A 126 31.68 11.61 5.85
CA PRO A 126 32.51 12.67 5.27
C PRO A 126 33.99 12.42 5.54
N LEU A 127 34.83 12.64 4.54
CA LEU A 127 36.29 12.55 4.63
C LEU A 127 36.97 13.92 4.54
N SER A 128 36.40 14.83 3.74
CA SER A 128 36.80 16.25 3.57
C SER A 128 35.58 17.06 3.14
N GLU A 129 35.77 18.36 2.85
CA GLU A 129 34.69 19.23 2.36
C GLU A 129 34.10 18.75 1.01
N ASP A 130 34.91 18.10 0.19
CA ASP A 130 34.57 17.70 -1.18
C ASP A 130 34.57 16.17 -1.40
N ARG A 131 34.79 15.39 -0.33
CA ARG A 131 34.84 13.92 -0.43
C ARG A 131 34.17 13.24 0.74
N ALA A 132 33.53 12.12 0.42
CA ALA A 132 32.90 11.25 1.40
C ALA A 132 32.86 9.79 0.91
N VAL A 133 32.49 8.88 1.80
CA VAL A 133 32.16 7.49 1.51
C VAL A 133 30.70 7.26 1.86
N LEU A 134 29.92 6.78 0.89
CA LEU A 134 28.57 6.28 1.13
C LEU A 134 28.65 4.75 1.22
N VAL A 135 28.23 4.19 2.35
CA VAL A 135 28.07 2.74 2.53
C VAL A 135 26.59 2.45 2.46
N ALA A 136 26.17 1.59 1.54
CA ALA A 136 24.77 1.24 1.34
C ALA A 136 24.62 -0.28 1.24
N ASN A 137 23.53 -0.80 1.81
CA ASN A 137 23.19 -2.21 1.73
C ASN A 137 22.52 -2.52 0.39
N ASN A 138 22.64 -3.78 -0.05
CA ASN A 138 21.88 -4.36 -1.15
C ASN A 138 21.11 -5.56 -0.60
N GLU A 139 19.79 -5.46 -0.50
CA GLU A 139 19.00 -6.38 0.34
C GLU A 139 18.67 -7.70 -0.36
N TYR A 140 18.20 -7.64 -1.61
CA TYR A 140 17.78 -8.80 -2.39
C TYR A 140 17.85 -8.49 -3.89
N THR A 141 17.41 -9.42 -4.73
CA THR A 141 17.33 -9.21 -6.17
C THR A 141 15.94 -9.52 -6.73
N ASN A 142 15.59 -8.82 -7.81
CA ASN A 142 14.39 -9.09 -8.57
C ASN A 142 14.68 -10.08 -9.72
N ASN A 143 14.41 -11.38 -9.53
CA ASN A 143 14.71 -12.42 -10.54
C ASN A 143 14.16 -12.13 -11.94
N LYS A 144 13.00 -11.47 -12.05
CA LYS A 144 12.39 -11.06 -13.32
C LYS A 144 13.31 -10.15 -14.14
N TYR A 145 14.09 -9.31 -13.46
CA TYR A 145 15.01 -8.37 -14.09
C TYR A 145 16.44 -8.89 -14.08
N LEU A 146 16.83 -9.69 -13.09
CA LEU A 146 18.19 -10.25 -13.00
C LEU A 146 18.51 -11.24 -14.12
N TYR A 147 17.53 -12.07 -14.52
CA TYR A 147 17.74 -13.13 -15.50
C TYR A 147 17.10 -12.80 -16.86
N THR A 148 17.76 -13.26 -17.92
CA THR A 148 17.23 -13.22 -19.28
C THR A 148 15.96 -14.08 -19.41
N HIS A 149 14.99 -13.62 -20.20
CA HIS A 149 13.71 -14.29 -20.45
C HIS A 149 13.48 -14.54 -21.94
#